data_AF-A0AAE0LFN5-F1
#
_entry.id   AF-A0AAE0LFN5-F1
#
_cell.length_a   1.000
_cell.length_b   1.000
_cell.length_c   1.000
_cell.angle_alpha   90.00
_cell.angle_beta   90.00
_cell.angle_gamma   90.00
#
_symmetry.space_group_name_H-M   'P 1'
#
loop_
_entity.id
_entity.type
_entity.pdbx_description
1 polymer ?
#
loop_
_entity_poly.entity_id
_entity_poly.type
_entity_poly.pdbx_seq_one_letter_code
_entity_poly.pdbx_strand_id
1 'polypeptide(L)'
;MNIHPETGKDGESYNQGRGYEQLKQFVESELEVKCLVASPEGCSEKEVEFMDKMKAKGVEDIEKQHTRLQGMAGKSMTPDLKKWLFQRINILAQLKDQ
;
A
#
# COMPACT_ATOMS: atom_id res chain seq x y z
N MET A 1 10.77 5.75 3.71
CA MET A 1 11.32 4.60 2.98
C MET A 1 10.31 3.47 3.02
N ASN A 2 9.76 3.10 1.86
CA ASN A 2 8.85 1.97 1.72
C ASN A 2 9.68 0.69 1.82
N ILE A 3 9.52 -0.06 2.91
CA ILE A 3 10.28 -1.29 3.16
C ILE A 3 9.53 -2.44 2.48
N HIS A 4 10.06 -2.89 1.34
CA HIS A 4 9.59 -4.08 0.63
C HIS A 4 9.98 -5.34 1.38
N PRO A 5 9.08 -6.29 1.59
CA PRO A 5 9.31 -7.26 2.64
C PRO A 5 9.76 -8.66 2.19
N GLU A 6 10.01 -8.87 0.89
CA GLU A 6 10.93 -9.91 0.39
C GLU A 6 12.36 -9.70 0.96
N THR A 7 12.57 -8.53 1.56
CA THR A 7 13.86 -7.92 1.72
C THR A 7 14.06 -7.40 3.13
N GLY A 8 15.29 -7.47 3.64
CA GLY A 8 15.63 -6.97 4.97
C GLY A 8 15.36 -5.46 5.13
N LYS A 9 15.81 -4.91 6.25
CA LYS A 9 15.74 -3.46 6.53
C LYS A 9 16.32 -2.61 5.39
N ASP A 10 17.24 -3.22 4.64
CA ASP A 10 18.04 -2.62 3.58
C ASP A 10 17.43 -2.70 2.19
N GLY A 11 16.26 -3.33 2.00
CA GLY A 11 15.80 -3.63 0.64
C GLY A 11 16.39 -4.95 0.11
N GLU A 12 15.91 -5.42 -1.04
CA GLU A 12 16.55 -6.54 -1.73
C GLU A 12 17.52 -5.90 -2.70
N SER A 13 18.65 -6.55 -2.89
CA SER A 13 19.55 -6.13 -3.95
C SER A 13 18.80 -6.25 -5.28
N TYR A 14 18.69 -5.13 -5.99
CA TYR A 14 18.15 -5.14 -7.34
C TYR A 14 19.10 -5.93 -8.25
N ASN A 15 18.70 -7.16 -8.58
CA ASN A 15 19.50 -8.10 -9.37
C ASN A 15 19.07 -8.17 -10.85
N GLN A 16 18.15 -7.30 -11.28
CA GLN A 16 17.68 -7.28 -12.67
C GLN A 16 18.52 -6.35 -13.57
N GLY A 17 18.19 -6.31 -14.87
CA GLY A 17 18.93 -5.52 -15.86
C GLY A 17 18.93 -4.02 -15.55
N ARG A 18 20.05 -3.33 -15.85
CA ARG A 18 20.19 -1.88 -15.61
C ARG A 18 19.48 -0.99 -16.64
N GLY A 19 18.67 -1.58 -17.52
CA GLY A 19 17.92 -0.86 -18.54
C GLY A 19 16.67 -0.20 -17.98
N TYR A 20 16.23 0.88 -18.64
CA TYR A 20 15.03 1.62 -18.26
C TYR A 20 13.78 0.72 -18.22
N GLU A 21 13.63 -0.15 -19.22
CA GLU A 21 12.49 -1.06 -19.33
C GLU A 21 12.40 -2.05 -18.16
N GLN A 22 13.52 -2.66 -17.77
CA GLN A 22 13.54 -3.59 -16.63
C GLN A 22 13.31 -2.89 -15.29
N LEU A 23 13.84 -1.69 -15.11
CA LEU A 23 13.58 -0.91 -13.90
C LEU A 23 12.10 -0.53 -13.80
N LYS A 24 11.52 -0.05 -14.91
CA LYS A 24 10.09 0.30 -14.96
C LYS A 24 9.21 -0.91 -14.62
N GLN A 25 9.49 -2.07 -15.22
CA GLN A 25 8.71 -3.29 -14.97
C GLN A 25 8.79 -3.74 -13.51
N PHE A 26 9.97 -3.69 -12.88
CA PHE A 26 10.14 -4.01 -11.46
C PHE A 26 9.37 -3.05 -10.55
N VAL A 27 9.40 -1.75 -10.86
CA VAL A 27 8.62 -0.76 -10.12
C VAL A 27 7.13 -1.08 -10.25
N GLU A 28 6.63 -1.29 -11.46
CA GLU A 28 5.22 -1.58 -11.72
C GLU A 28 4.74 -2.92 -11.14
N SER A 29 5.60 -3.93 -10.99
CA SER A 29 5.21 -5.24 -10.44
C SER A 29 5.38 -5.33 -8.92
N GLU A 30 6.47 -4.77 -8.39
CA GLU A 30 6.86 -4.97 -6.99
C GLU A 30 6.62 -3.75 -6.10
N LEU A 31 6.86 -2.54 -6.62
CA LEU A 31 6.96 -1.31 -5.81
C LEU A 31 5.73 -0.40 -5.90
N GLU A 32 5.03 -0.40 -7.02
CA GLU A 32 4.00 0.57 -7.33
C GLU A 32 2.73 0.29 -6.52
N VAL A 33 2.29 1.30 -5.78
CA VAL A 33 0.98 1.30 -5.12
C VAL A 33 -0.05 1.77 -6.15
N LYS A 34 -0.68 0.82 -6.84
CA LYS A 34 -1.60 1.10 -7.97
C LYS A 34 -3.00 1.53 -7.58
N CYS A 35 -3.43 1.24 -6.34
CA CYS A 35 -4.83 1.43 -5.98
C CYS A 35 -5.18 2.92 -5.83
N LEU A 36 -6.01 3.41 -6.76
CA LEU A 36 -6.60 4.75 -6.76
C LEU A 36 -8.09 4.67 -6.46
N VAL A 37 -8.55 5.34 -5.41
CA VAL A 37 -9.96 5.30 -4.98
C VAL A 37 -10.91 5.89 -6.04
N ALA A 38 -10.43 6.86 -6.83
CA ALA A 38 -11.17 7.47 -7.93
C ALA A 38 -11.18 6.62 -9.21
N SER A 39 -10.26 5.65 -9.34
CA SER A 39 -10.08 4.77 -10.51
C SER A 39 -9.67 3.38 -10.02
N PRO A 40 -10.63 2.58 -9.51
CA PRO A 40 -10.34 1.34 -8.78
C PRO A 40 -9.90 0.17 -9.69
N GLU A 41 -9.75 0.38 -11.00
CA GLU A 41 -9.36 -0.64 -11.97
C GLU A 41 -7.96 -1.22 -11.69
N GLY A 42 -7.11 -0.44 -11.02
CA GLY A 42 -5.77 -0.86 -10.58
C GLY A 42 -5.72 -1.46 -9.16
N CYS A 43 -6.84 -1.51 -8.43
CA CYS A 43 -6.91 -2.06 -7.09
C CYS A 43 -7.12 -3.58 -7.14
N SER A 44 -6.47 -4.32 -6.23
CA SER A 44 -6.80 -5.73 -6.00
C SER A 44 -8.19 -5.88 -5.37
N GLU A 45 -8.81 -7.06 -5.51
CA GLU A 45 -10.13 -7.37 -4.89
C GLU A 45 -10.12 -7.05 -3.38
N LYS A 46 -9.03 -7.39 -2.69
CA LYS A 46 -8.85 -7.13 -1.27
C LYS A 46 -8.85 -5.64 -0.94
N GLU A 47 -8.24 -4.81 -1.80
CA GLU A 47 -8.22 -3.36 -1.66
C GLU A 47 -9.60 -2.76 -1.92
N VAL A 48 -10.32 -3.24 -2.94
CA VAL A 48 -11.68 -2.81 -3.27
C VAL A 48 -12.64 -3.11 -2.12
N GLU A 49 -12.63 -4.34 -1.60
CA GLU A 49 -13.46 -4.70 -0.45
C GLU A 49 -13.17 -3.81 0.78
N PHE A 50 -11.90 -3.52 1.04
CA PHE A 50 -11.53 -2.67 2.16
C PHE A 50 -11.99 -1.23 1.94
N MET A 51 -11.81 -0.69 0.74
CA MET A 51 -12.30 0.63 0.34
C MET A 51 -13.81 0.75 0.58
N ASP A 52 -14.60 -0.21 0.09
CA ASP A 52 -16.07 -0.18 0.23
C ASP A 52 -16.49 -0.26 1.70
N LYS A 53 -15.85 -1.14 2.49
CA LYS A 53 -16.08 -1.24 3.94
C LYS A 53 -15.77 0.07 4.66
N MET A 54 -14.76 0.82 4.23
CA MET A 54 -14.39 2.08 4.86
C MET A 54 -15.28 3.25 4.41
N LYS A 55 -15.66 3.29 3.13
CA LYS A 55 -16.66 4.25 2.60
C LYS A 55 -17.99 4.12 3.34
N ALA A 56 -18.44 2.89 3.62
CA ALA A 56 -19.70 2.63 4.33
C ALA A 56 -19.70 3.10 5.80
N LYS A 57 -18.52 3.28 6.41
CA LYS A 57 -18.38 3.73 7.80
C LYS A 57 -18.32 5.25 7.95
N GLY A 58 -17.94 5.96 6.89
CA GLY A 58 -17.84 7.42 6.89
C GLY A 58 -16.52 7.96 7.45
N VAL A 59 -16.39 9.28 7.37
CA VAL A 59 -15.12 10.02 7.52
C VAL A 59 -14.48 9.82 8.89
N GLU A 60 -15.26 9.86 9.97
CA GLU A 60 -14.73 9.72 11.35
C GLU A 60 -14.01 8.38 11.55
N ASP A 61 -14.61 7.28 11.07
CA ASP A 61 -14.01 5.95 11.15
C ASP A 61 -12.81 5.79 10.22
N ILE A 62 -12.84 6.45 9.06
CA ILE A 62 -11.68 6.53 8.15
C ILE A 62 -10.50 7.20 8.86
N GLU A 63 -10.71 8.33 9.54
CA GLU A 63 -9.66 9.05 10.26
C GLU A 63 -9.07 8.23 11.42
N LYS A 64 -9.95 7.60 12.22
CA LYS A 64 -9.55 6.73 13.34
C LYS A 64 -8.72 5.55 12.86
N GLN A 65 -9.18 4.90 11.79
CA GLN A 65 -8.48 3.76 11.23
C GLN A 65 -7.13 4.17 10.63
N HIS A 66 -7.07 5.31 9.93
CA HIS A 66 -5.83 5.82 9.35
C HIS A 66 -4.78 6.07 10.44
N THR A 67 -5.16 6.78 11.51
CA THR A 67 -4.29 7.05 12.66
C THR A 67 -3.79 5.76 13.31
N ARG A 68 -4.68 4.77 13.51
CA ARG A 68 -4.30 3.48 14.08
C ARG A 68 -3.27 2.76 13.22
N LEU A 69 -3.50 2.70 11.90
CA LEU A 69 -2.60 2.01 10.97
C LEU A 69 -1.25 2.73 10.86
N GLN A 70 -1.22 4.06 10.85
CA GLN A 70 0.03 4.83 10.92
C GLN A 70 0.82 4.50 12.19
N GLY A 71 0.16 4.39 13.35
CA GLY A 71 0.81 3.96 14.61
C GLY A 71 1.32 2.51 14.58
N MET A 72 0.86 1.69 13.65
CA MET A 72 1.37 0.32 13.43
C MET A 72 2.56 0.28 12.48
N ALA A 73 2.78 1.29 11.62
CA ALA A 73 3.79 1.25 10.56
C ALA A 73 5.23 1.09 11.06
N GLY A 74 5.52 1.53 12.29
CA GLY A 74 6.82 1.37 12.94
C GLY A 74 7.02 0.05 13.69
N LYS A 75 6.01 -0.81 13.76
CA LYS A 75 6.08 -2.07 14.53
C LYS A 75 6.58 -3.23 13.67
N SER A 76 7.20 -4.23 14.31
CA SER A 76 7.59 -5.47 13.64
C SER A 76 6.35 -6.27 13.24
N MET A 77 6.33 -6.76 12.00
CA MET A 77 5.27 -7.58 11.42
C MET A 77 5.81 -8.40 10.26
N THR A 78 5.05 -9.42 9.83
CA THR A 78 5.42 -10.20 8.65
C THR A 78 5.35 -9.35 7.38
N PRO A 79 6.04 -9.79 6.32
CA PRO A 79 6.01 -9.16 5.03
C PRO A 79 4.64 -8.77 4.48
N ASP A 80 3.76 -9.75 4.34
CA ASP A 80 2.43 -9.55 3.77
C ASP A 80 1.57 -8.62 4.62
N LEU A 81 1.74 -8.66 5.95
CA LEU A 81 1.03 -7.77 6.85
C LEU A 81 1.51 -6.33 6.70
N LYS A 82 2.80 -6.11 6.44
CA LYS A 82 3.37 -4.77 6.21
C LYS A 82 2.92 -4.20 4.87
N LYS A 83 2.99 -4.99 3.80
CA LYS A 83 2.45 -4.61 2.48
C LYS A 83 0.97 -4.22 2.61
N TRP A 84 0.19 -5.08 3.25
CA TRP A 84 -1.23 -4.83 3.47
C TRP A 84 -1.52 -3.64 4.38
N LEU A 85 -0.64 -3.34 5.34
CA LEU A 85 -0.75 -2.15 6.16
C LEU A 85 -0.64 -0.88 5.30
N PHE A 86 0.39 -0.81 4.45
CA PHE A 86 0.62 0.37 3.62
C PHE A 86 -0.42 0.55 2.51
N GLN A 87 -0.91 -0.53 1.91
CA GLN A 87 -2.03 -0.47 0.95
C GLN A 87 -3.26 0.18 1.59
N ARG A 88 -3.61 -0.24 2.82
CA ARG A 88 -4.74 0.35 3.56
C ARG A 88 -4.49 1.80 3.97
N ILE A 89 -3.27 2.15 4.39
CA ILE A 89 -2.92 3.54 4.70
C ILE A 89 -3.12 4.41 3.46
N ASN A 90 -2.67 3.96 2.30
CA ASN A 90 -2.84 4.68 1.03
C ASN A 90 -4.32 4.87 0.66
N ILE A 91 -5.15 3.82 0.75
CA ILE A 91 -6.59 3.90 0.48
C ILE A 91 -7.26 4.89 1.44
N LEU A 92 -6.96 4.79 2.73
CA LEU A 92 -7.54 5.68 3.74
C LEU A 92 -7.12 7.13 3.50
N ALA A 93 -5.84 7.40 3.20
CA ALA A 93 -5.37 8.74 2.90
C ALA A 93 -6.16 9.36 1.74
N GLN A 94 -6.36 8.62 0.64
CA GLN A 94 -7.17 9.08 -0.49
C GLN A 94 -8.64 9.32 -0.11
N LEU A 95 -9.23 8.46 0.72
CA LEU A 95 -10.61 8.62 1.19
C LEU A 95 -10.82 9.83 2.11
N LYS A 96 -9.78 10.28 2.83
CA LYS A 96 -9.84 11.47 3.71
C LYS A 96 -9.87 12.78 2.92
N ASP A 97 -9.29 12.77 1.72
CA ASP A 97 -9.16 13.94 0.85
C ASP A 97 -10.35 14.06 -0.15
N GLN A 98 -11.35 13.18 -0.04
CA GLN A 98 -12.59 13.19 -0.85
C GLN A 98 -13.73 13.95 -0.19
#